data_AF-D5U097-F1
#
_entry.id   AF-D5U097-F1
#
_cell.length_a   1.000
_cell.length_b   1.000
_cell.length_c   1.000
_cell.angle_alpha   90.00
_cell.angle_beta   90.00
_cell.angle_gamma   90.00
#
_symmetry.space_group_name_H-M   'P 1'
#
loop_
_entity.id
_entity.type
_entity.pdbx_description
1 polymer ?
#
loop_
_entity_poly.entity_id
_entity_poly.type
_entity_poly.pdbx_seq_one_letter_code
_entity_poly.pdbx_strand_id
1 'polypeptide(L)' 'MEKLKFFDLKAKKYFETDKYEVVVKETKRGKIKIAFAVSPYTNKKFARIIGPAK' A
#
# COMPACT_ATOMS: atom_id res chain seq x y z
N MET A 1 -11.80 6.54 -8.05
CA MET A 1 -11.08 5.58 -7.17
C MET A 1 -10.67 6.31 -5.90
N GLU A 2 -10.70 5.63 -4.76
CA GLU A 2 -10.28 6.21 -3.48
C GLU A 2 -8.76 6.35 -3.44
N LYS A 3 -8.24 7.52 -3.01
CA LYS A 3 -6.80 7.72 -2.83
C LYS A 3 -6.35 7.09 -1.52
N LEU A 4 -5.27 6.34 -1.56
CA LEU A 4 -4.63 5.80 -0.36
C LEU A 4 -3.36 6.61 -0.05
N LYS A 5 -3.17 6.89 1.25
CA LYS A 5 -1.96 7.49 1.78
C LYS A 5 -0.91 6.43 2.07
N PHE A 6 0.27 6.56 1.50
CA PHE A 6 1.43 5.69 1.71
C PHE A 6 2.54 6.48 2.38
N PHE A 7 3.48 5.77 3.01
CA PHE A 7 4.69 6.36 3.57
C PHE A 7 5.91 5.82 2.84
N ASP A 8 6.66 6.71 2.21
CA ASP A 8 7.95 6.40 1.60
C ASP A 8 9.01 6.41 2.71
N LEU A 9 9.50 5.23 3.09
CA LEU A 9 10.53 5.08 4.13
C LEU A 9 11.89 5.67 3.72
N LYS A 10 12.16 5.82 2.42
CA LYS A 10 13.43 6.36 1.91
C LYS A 10 13.39 7.88 1.84
N ALA A 11 12.30 8.47 1.37
CA ALA A 11 12.10 9.91 1.38
C ALA A 11 11.64 10.46 2.75
N LYS A 12 11.18 9.58 3.65
CA LYS A 12 10.53 9.91 4.92
C LYS A 12 9.33 10.86 4.74
N LYS A 13 8.57 10.65 3.66
CA LYS A 13 7.43 11.50 3.28
C LYS A 13 6.19 10.67 3.01
N TYR A 14 5.04 11.26 3.31
CA TYR A 14 3.76 10.72 2.88
C TYR A 14 3.48 11.11 1.43
N PHE A 15 2.80 10.24 0.70
CA PHE A 15 2.21 10.54 -0.60
C PHE A 15 0.84 9.88 -0.73
N GLU A 16 0.00 10.43 -1.58
CA GLU A 16 -1.35 9.93 -1.83
C GLU A 16 -1.52 9.60 -3.30
N THR A 17 -2.13 8.45 -3.59
CA THR A 17 -2.36 8.01 -4.96
C THR A 17 -3.53 7.04 -5.03
N ASP A 18 -4.25 7.09 -6.15
CA ASP A 18 -5.22 6.08 -6.58
C ASP A 18 -4.59 5.01 -7.49
N LYS A 19 -3.33 5.21 -7.90
CA LYS A 19 -2.52 4.26 -8.67
C LYS A 19 -1.81 3.29 -7.71
N TYR A 20 -2.52 2.24 -7.33
CA TYR A 20 -1.98 1.15 -6.52
C TYR A 20 -2.55 -0.20 -6.94
N GLU A 21 -1.78 -1.25 -6.67
CA GLU A 21 -2.22 -2.65 -6.83
C GLU A 21 -2.64 -3.19 -5.47
N VAL A 22 -3.77 -3.89 -5.40
CA VAL A 22 -4.20 -4.59 -4.18
C VAL A 22 -3.96 -6.08 -4.35
N VAL A 23 -3.28 -6.68 -3.38
CA VAL A 23 -3.11 -8.13 -3.30
C VAL A 23 -3.74 -8.67 -2.03
N VAL A 24 -4.23 -9.91 -2.10
CA VAL A 24 -4.69 -10.66 -0.92
C VAL A 24 -3.60 -11.64 -0.53
N LYS A 25 -3.20 -11.61 0.74
CA LYS A 25 -2.22 -12.55 1.29
C LYS A 25 -2.83 -13.35 2.43
N GLU A 26 -2.65 -14.66 2.39
CA GLU A 26 -3.05 -15.54 3.48
C GLU A 26 -2.01 -15.51 4.61
N THR A 27 -2.49 -15.44 5.85
CA THR A 27 -1.67 -15.43 7.06
C THR A 27 -2.29 -16.38 8.08
N LYS A 28 -1.56 -16.69 9.16
CA LYS A 28 -2.09 -17.51 10.26
C LYS A 28 -3.36 -16.94 10.92
N ARG A 29 -3.65 -15.65 10.72
CA ARG A 29 -4.81 -14.93 11.28
C ARG A 29 -5.90 -14.66 10.25
N GLY A 30 -5.84 -15.31 9.08
CA GLY A 30 -6.75 -15.09 7.96
C GLY A 30 -6.13 -14.27 6.83
N LYS A 31 -6.96 -13.93 5.84
CA LYS A 31 -6.56 -13.23 4.63
C LYS A 31 -6.51 -11.72 4.88
N ILE A 32 -5.47 -11.05 4.40
CA ILE A 32 -5.30 -9.58 4.48
C ILE A 32 -5.17 -8.96 3.09
N LYS A 33 -5.71 -7.75 2.92
CA LYS A 33 -5.55 -6.91 1.73
C LYS A 33 -4.39 -5.93 1.93
N ILE A 34 -3.45 -5.93 1.00
CA ILE A 34 -2.28 -5.04 1.00
C ILE A 34 -2.30 -4.24 -0.30
N ALA A 35 -2.31 -2.91 -0.19
CA ALA A 35 -2.09 -2.02 -1.32
C ALA A 35 -0.60 -1.76 -1.52
N PHE A 36 -0.16 -1.72 -2.77
CA PHE A 36 1.19 -1.33 -3.14
C PHE A 36 1.16 -0.19 -4.16
N ALA A 37 1.93 0.86 -3.90
CA ALA A 37 2.06 2.01 -4.79
C ALA A 37 3.53 2.35 -5.04
N VAL A 38 3.82 2.94 -6.20
CA VAL A 38 5.13 3.51 -6.50
C VAL A 38 5.17 4.95 -5.97
N SER A 39 6.16 5.25 -5.14
CA SER A 39 6.37 6.60 -4.62
C SER A 39 6.83 7.55 -5.73
N PRO A 40 6.24 8.75 -5.86
CA PRO A 40 6.71 9.77 -6.79
C PRO A 40 8.06 10.39 -6.37
N TYR A 41 8.50 10.16 -5.13
CA TYR A 41 9.75 10.74 -4.61
C TYR A 41 10.97 9.86 -4.90
N THR A 42 10.78 8.54 -4.93
CA THR A 42 11.90 7.59 -5.01
C THR A 42 11.73 6.54 -6.09
N ASN A 43 10.59 6.53 -6.79
CA ASN A 43 10.20 5.49 -7.75
C ASN A 43 10.27 4.05 -7.18
N LYS A 44 10.18 3.91 -5.85
CA LYS A 44 10.17 2.62 -5.16
C LYS A 44 8.76 2.22 -4.76
N LYS A 45 8.51 0.92 -4.71
CA LYS A 45 7.23 0.33 -4.32
C LYS A 45 7.11 0.30 -2.79
N PHE A 46 6.01 0.82 -2.25
CA PHE A 46 5.70 0.83 -0.82
C PHE A 46 4.32 0.23 -0.56
N ALA A 47 4.18 -0.42 0.60
CA ALA A 47 2.98 -1.16 0.97
C ALA A 47 2.16 -0.45 2.05
N ARG A 48 0.84 -0.63 2.02
CA ARG A 48 -0.10 -0.27 3.10
C ARG A 48 -1.10 -1.40 3.31
N ILE A 49 -1.31 -1.78 4.56
CA ILE A 49 -2.39 -2.71 4.92
C ILE A 49 -3.72 -1.95 4.83
N ILE A 50 -4.65 -2.49 4.05
CA ILE A 50 -6.01 -1.93 3.93
C ILE A 50 -6.94 -2.56 4.97
N GLY A 51 -6.73 -3.83 5.30
CA GLY A 51 -7.51 -4.56 6.31
C GLY A 51 -7.66 -6.04 5.99
N PRO A 52 -8.51 -6.78 6.71
CA PRO A 52 -8.83 -8.16 6.39
C PRO A 52 -9.52 -8.27 5.03
N ALA A 53 -9.26 -9.36 4.31
CA ALA A 53 -10.09 -9.74 3.18
C ALA A 53 -11.31 -10.50 3.73
N LYS A 54 -12.45 -9.82 3.78
CA LYS A 54 -13.77 -10.46 3.94
C LYS A 54 -14.07 -11.31 2.71
#